data_AF-A0A2W0AWB1-F1
#
_entry.id   AF-A0A2W0AWB1-F1
#
_cell.length_a   1.000
_cell.length_b   1.000
_cell.length_c   1.000
_cell.angle_alpha   90.00
_cell.angle_beta   90.00
_cell.angle_gamma   90.00
#
_symmetry.space_group_name_H-M   'P 1'
#
loop_
_entity.id
_entity.type
_entity.pdbx_description
1 polymer ?
#
loop_
_entity_poly.entity_id
_entity_poly.type
_entity_poly.pdbx_seq_one_letter_code
_entity_poly.pdbx_strand_id
1 'polypeptide(L)'
;MKRFVCSVLLLASFTSPVLMAQSRVKFGDTPATPLFVFDDDGGRVQIVPPDFATTKKKTFHRGAVMKSVEQVSVFIGPGWADATTRSRETALSDLAANGDVQFVDLQNHNISLLPHGTSQEDFDDFGGDRINDLQIQQKLAGMLQNEAMPAPVASTVYVIYLAPDVNSSLGAHKPGKDYLAYHNFVHVISAELRYVVVPFDANADHQRAAACRALVETALNPSGNGWY
;
A
#
# COMPACT_ATOMS: atom_id res chain seq x y z
N MET A 1 -25.51 -27.00 -74.79
CA MET A 1 -25.75 -28.38 -74.33
C MET A 1 -24.73 -28.74 -73.26
N LYS A 2 -25.15 -29.55 -72.27
CA LYS A 2 -24.44 -30.08 -71.08
C LYS A 2 -24.50 -29.22 -69.82
N ARG A 3 -25.49 -29.60 -68.99
CA ARG A 3 -25.66 -29.34 -67.55
C ARG A 3 -24.69 -30.24 -66.77
N PHE A 4 -24.15 -29.81 -65.64
CA PHE A 4 -23.81 -30.65 -64.46
C PHE A 4 -23.63 -29.71 -63.24
N VAL A 5 -24.61 -29.67 -62.32
CA VAL A 5 -24.72 -30.41 -61.04
C VAL A 5 -24.12 -29.65 -59.85
N CYS A 6 -25.05 -29.05 -59.11
CA CYS A 6 -25.22 -29.01 -57.66
C CYS A 6 -24.08 -29.59 -56.78
N SER A 7 -23.54 -28.77 -55.88
CA SER A 7 -23.14 -29.22 -54.54
C SER A 7 -23.26 -28.04 -53.57
N VAL A 8 -24.29 -28.14 -52.72
CA VAL A 8 -24.54 -27.27 -51.57
C VAL A 8 -23.61 -27.75 -50.45
N LEU A 9 -22.71 -26.88 -49.98
CA LEU A 9 -22.00 -27.09 -48.72
C LEU A 9 -22.66 -26.21 -47.65
N LEU A 10 -23.35 -26.85 -46.71
CA LEU A 10 -23.76 -26.24 -45.45
C LEU A 10 -22.49 -25.95 -44.62
N LEU A 11 -22.20 -24.68 -44.36
CA LEU A 11 -21.34 -24.29 -43.24
C LEU A 11 -22.20 -24.18 -41.99
N ALA A 12 -22.11 -25.19 -41.11
CA ALA A 12 -22.64 -25.13 -39.75
C ALA A 12 -21.78 -24.17 -38.92
N SER A 13 -22.42 -23.09 -38.46
CA SER A 13 -21.92 -22.13 -37.49
C SER A 13 -21.79 -22.77 -36.10
N PHE A 14 -20.56 -22.92 -35.61
CA PHE A 14 -20.28 -23.20 -34.20
C PHE A 14 -20.02 -21.88 -33.47
N THR A 15 -21.07 -21.29 -32.87
CA THR A 15 -20.91 -20.28 -31.82
C THR A 15 -20.80 -21.03 -30.49
N SER A 16 -19.59 -21.24 -30.01
CA SER A 16 -19.37 -21.70 -28.63
C SER A 16 -19.54 -20.51 -27.68
N PRO A 17 -20.54 -20.49 -26.78
CA PRO A 17 -20.50 -19.56 -25.67
C PRO A 17 -19.41 -20.05 -24.71
N VAL A 18 -18.28 -19.34 -24.69
CA VAL A 18 -17.32 -19.46 -23.59
C VAL A 18 -18.01 -18.89 -22.36
N LEU A 19 -18.64 -19.78 -21.59
CA LEU A 19 -19.09 -19.49 -20.24
C LEU A 19 -17.83 -19.30 -19.39
N MET A 20 -17.34 -18.07 -19.28
CA MET A 20 -16.38 -17.67 -18.26
C MET A 20 -17.10 -17.77 -16.90
N ALA A 21 -17.06 -18.97 -16.31
CA ALA A 21 -17.33 -19.14 -14.90
C ALA A 21 -16.22 -18.39 -14.15
N GLN A 22 -16.48 -17.15 -13.78
CA GLN A 22 -15.72 -16.46 -12.73
C GLN A 22 -15.87 -17.30 -11.47
N SER A 23 -14.87 -18.13 -11.17
CA SER A 23 -14.71 -18.75 -9.87
C SER A 23 -14.43 -17.64 -8.87
N ARG A 24 -15.51 -17.09 -8.31
CA ARG A 24 -15.49 -16.22 -7.15
C ARG A 24 -14.94 -17.06 -6.00
N VAL A 25 -13.63 -16.97 -5.76
CA VAL A 25 -13.00 -17.59 -4.60
C VAL A 25 -13.73 -17.03 -3.38
N LYS A 26 -14.43 -17.90 -2.64
CA LYS A 26 -14.96 -17.55 -1.33
C LYS A 26 -13.76 -17.33 -0.43
N PHE A 27 -13.45 -16.06 -0.14
CA PHE A 27 -12.45 -15.62 0.84
C PHE A 27 -12.92 -15.98 2.27
N GLY A 28 -13.02 -17.28 2.59
CA GLY A 28 -13.57 -17.79 3.83
C GLY A 28 -12.60 -18.57 4.73
N ASP A 29 -11.52 -19.14 4.18
CA ASP A 29 -10.79 -20.21 4.89
C ASP A 29 -9.28 -19.96 5.09
N THR A 30 -8.79 -18.73 4.89
CA THR A 30 -7.41 -18.40 5.30
C THR A 30 -7.42 -18.09 6.81
N PRO A 31 -6.62 -18.78 7.65
CA PRO A 31 -6.56 -18.47 9.07
C PRO A 31 -6.21 -16.99 9.26
N ALA A 32 -6.97 -16.31 10.10
CA ALA A 32 -6.76 -14.90 10.42
C ALA A 32 -5.35 -14.72 11.02
N THR A 33 -4.42 -14.20 10.22
CA THR A 33 -3.14 -13.70 10.72
C THR A 33 -3.41 -12.33 11.33
N PRO A 34 -3.17 -12.13 12.64
CA PRO A 34 -3.82 -11.08 13.42
C PRO A 34 -3.37 -9.63 13.13
N LEU A 35 -2.56 -9.44 12.08
CA LEU A 35 -2.06 -8.15 11.60
C LEU A 35 -2.13 -8.03 10.07
N PHE A 36 -2.83 -8.95 9.40
CA PHE A 36 -3.06 -8.86 7.98
C PHE A 36 -4.55 -8.85 7.69
N VAL A 37 -4.89 -8.09 6.66
CA VAL A 37 -6.22 -8.03 6.08
C VAL A 37 -6.12 -8.25 4.59
N PHE A 38 -7.27 -8.43 3.94
CA PHE A 38 -7.36 -8.45 2.49
C PHE A 38 -7.81 -7.08 1.99
N ASP A 39 -7.11 -6.57 0.97
CA ASP A 39 -7.47 -5.34 0.29
C ASP A 39 -8.61 -5.56 -0.72
N ASP A 40 -8.82 -4.55 -1.57
CA ASP A 40 -9.88 -4.49 -2.57
C ASP A 40 -9.71 -5.48 -3.73
N ASP A 41 -8.49 -5.99 -4.00
CA ASP A 41 -8.23 -6.99 -5.04
C ASP A 41 -8.02 -8.41 -4.48
N GLY A 42 -8.02 -8.55 -3.15
CA GLY A 42 -7.79 -9.81 -2.45
C GLY A 42 -6.31 -10.05 -2.13
N GLY A 43 -5.45 -9.06 -2.39
CA GLY A 43 -4.09 -8.96 -1.91
C GLY A 43 -4.04 -8.93 -0.39
N ARG A 44 -2.99 -9.53 0.18
CA ARG A 44 -2.81 -9.59 1.63
C ARG A 44 -1.93 -8.43 2.08
N VAL A 45 -2.48 -7.56 2.92
CA VAL A 45 -1.84 -6.31 3.35
C VAL A 45 -1.59 -6.36 4.85
N GLN A 46 -0.42 -5.90 5.29
CA GLN A 46 -0.09 -5.84 6.71
C GLN A 46 -0.51 -4.50 7.29
N ILE A 47 -1.22 -4.52 8.41
CA ILE A 47 -1.76 -3.34 9.09
C ILE A 47 -1.01 -3.04 10.39
N VAL A 48 -1.05 -1.77 10.78
CA VAL A 48 -0.82 -1.30 12.15
C VAL A 48 -2.17 -1.22 12.85
N PRO A 49 -2.41 -1.98 13.93
CA PRO A 49 -3.70 -1.99 14.60
C PRO A 49 -3.93 -0.67 15.37
N PRO A 50 -5.20 -0.29 15.64
CA PRO A 50 -5.58 0.88 16.44
C PRO A 50 -5.02 0.87 17.87
N ASP A 51 -4.84 -0.31 18.43
CA ASP A 51 -4.22 -0.49 19.73
C ASP A 51 -2.76 -0.94 19.56
N PHE A 52 -1.80 -0.04 19.79
CA PHE A 52 -0.37 -0.36 19.75
C PHE A 52 0.04 -1.43 20.77
N ALA A 53 -0.73 -1.62 21.85
CA ALA A 53 -0.48 -2.69 22.81
C ALA A 53 -0.84 -4.07 22.26
N THR A 54 -1.56 -4.14 21.12
CA THR A 54 -1.81 -5.38 20.38
C THR A 54 -0.49 -5.90 19.79
N THR A 55 0.29 -6.54 20.67
CA THR A 55 1.54 -7.20 20.38
C THR A 55 1.26 -8.68 20.24
N LYS A 56 0.88 -9.09 19.03
CA LYS A 56 0.83 -10.51 18.68
C LYS A 56 2.26 -10.94 18.34
N LYS A 57 2.72 -12.02 18.98
CA LYS A 57 4.05 -12.58 18.73
C LYS A 57 4.15 -12.96 17.25
N LYS A 58 5.03 -12.29 16.51
CA LYS A 58 5.35 -12.62 15.12
C LYS A 58 6.40 -13.71 15.09
N THR A 59 6.28 -14.64 14.16
CA THR A 59 7.32 -15.64 13.90
C THR A 59 7.97 -15.34 12.55
N PHE A 60 9.28 -15.53 12.46
CA PHE A 60 9.99 -15.39 11.19
C PHE A 60 9.87 -16.66 10.36
N HIS A 61 9.38 -16.53 9.14
CA HIS A 61 9.14 -17.62 8.18
C HIS A 61 10.07 -17.55 6.97
N ARG A 62 11.28 -16.98 7.15
CA ARG A 62 12.35 -16.91 6.12
C ARG A 62 12.03 -16.03 4.90
N GLY A 63 11.14 -15.06 5.03
CA GLY A 63 10.91 -14.06 3.99
C GLY A 63 12.03 -13.03 3.91
N ALA A 64 11.96 -12.18 2.87
CA ALA A 64 12.94 -11.12 2.67
C ALA A 64 12.88 -10.10 3.81
N VAL A 65 14.03 -9.47 4.09
CA VAL A 65 14.19 -8.30 4.96
C VAL A 65 14.97 -7.25 4.19
N MET A 66 14.67 -5.98 4.38
CA MET A 66 15.45 -4.89 3.78
C MET A 66 16.84 -4.83 4.44
N LYS A 67 17.88 -4.42 3.69
CA LYS A 67 19.23 -4.19 4.24
C LYS A 67 19.42 -2.78 4.78
N SER A 68 18.73 -1.85 4.16
CA SER A 68 18.63 -0.46 4.56
C SER A 68 17.27 0.07 4.17
N VAL A 69 16.82 1.11 4.87
CA VAL A 69 15.54 1.77 4.60
C VAL A 69 15.75 3.28 4.52
N GLU A 70 15.22 3.87 3.45
CA GLU A 70 15.12 5.30 3.19
C GLU A 70 13.64 5.65 3.08
N GLN A 71 13.19 6.59 3.91
CA GLN A 71 11.84 7.13 3.83
C GLN A 71 11.77 8.19 2.72
N VAL A 72 10.78 8.07 1.83
CA VAL A 72 10.35 9.17 0.96
C VAL A 72 8.92 9.53 1.33
N SER A 73 8.71 10.75 1.81
CA SER A 73 7.38 11.19 2.28
C SER A 73 6.56 11.73 1.13
N VAL A 74 5.28 11.37 1.07
CA VAL A 74 4.35 11.85 0.04
C VAL A 74 3.09 12.34 0.72
N PHE A 75 2.80 13.64 0.59
CA PHE A 75 1.62 14.26 1.19
C PHE A 75 0.53 14.39 0.13
N ILE A 76 -0.56 13.65 0.30
CA ILE A 76 -1.63 13.55 -0.70
C ILE A 76 -2.95 14.12 -0.19
N GLY A 77 -3.56 14.98 -0.99
CA GLY A 77 -4.89 15.56 -0.79
C GLY A 77 -4.85 17.04 -0.41
N PRO A 78 -5.91 17.80 -0.73
CA PRO A 78 -5.89 19.26 -0.64
C PRO A 78 -5.81 19.78 0.80
N GLY A 79 -6.23 19.01 1.80
CA GLY A 79 -6.11 19.42 3.21
C GLY A 79 -4.67 19.63 3.70
N TRP A 80 -3.65 19.17 2.97
CA TRP A 80 -2.23 19.50 3.25
C TRP A 80 -1.84 20.93 2.87
N ALA A 81 -2.65 21.64 2.07
CA ALA A 81 -2.46 23.05 1.80
C ALA A 81 -2.83 23.95 3.00
N ASP A 82 -3.60 23.42 3.96
CA ASP A 82 -3.94 24.15 5.20
C ASP A 82 -2.73 24.26 6.14
N ALA A 83 -2.49 25.46 6.68
CA ALA A 83 -1.35 25.75 7.53
C ALA A 83 -1.32 24.92 8.83
N THR A 84 -2.49 24.57 9.37
CA THR A 84 -2.59 23.76 10.59
C THR A 84 -2.16 22.33 10.32
N THR A 85 -2.67 21.74 9.24
CA THR A 85 -2.26 20.39 8.80
C THR A 85 -0.77 20.38 8.44
N ARG A 86 -0.34 21.39 7.67
CA ARG A 86 1.05 21.51 7.17
C ARG A 86 2.09 21.71 8.26
N SER A 87 1.72 22.26 9.42
CA SER A 87 2.64 22.39 10.57
C SER A 87 3.23 21.05 11.04
N ARG A 88 2.63 19.92 10.66
CA ARG A 88 3.07 18.56 11.00
C ARG A 88 4.12 18.00 10.06
N GLU A 89 4.31 18.60 8.89
CA GLU A 89 5.11 18.06 7.78
C GLU A 89 6.52 17.66 8.24
N THR A 90 7.22 18.55 8.94
CA THR A 90 8.59 18.30 9.43
C THR A 90 8.69 17.06 10.33
N ALA A 91 7.71 16.84 11.21
CA ALA A 91 7.71 15.70 12.13
C ALA A 91 7.35 14.38 11.44
N LEU A 92 6.68 14.46 10.29
CA LEU A 92 6.30 13.32 9.48
C LEU A 92 7.38 13.01 8.43
N SER A 93 8.06 14.03 7.89
CA SER A 93 9.05 13.86 6.83
C SER A 93 10.33 13.16 7.30
N ASP A 94 10.66 13.31 8.58
CA ASP A 94 11.80 12.66 9.23
C ASP A 94 11.33 11.91 10.49
N LEU A 95 10.85 10.68 10.29
CA LEU A 95 10.41 9.83 11.40
C LEU A 95 11.57 9.43 12.33
N ALA A 96 12.80 9.44 11.82
CA ALA A 96 14.00 9.01 12.52
C ALA A 96 14.56 10.06 13.49
N ALA A 97 14.35 11.36 13.19
CA ALA A 97 14.92 12.50 13.94
C ALA A 97 14.73 12.41 15.45
N ASN A 98 13.61 11.85 15.91
CA ASN A 98 13.22 11.84 17.32
C ASN A 98 13.62 10.55 18.07
N GLY A 99 14.38 9.66 17.44
CA GLY A 99 14.92 8.46 18.11
C GLY A 99 13.83 7.53 18.64
N ASP A 100 12.79 7.29 17.85
CA ASP A 100 11.65 6.47 18.26
C ASP A 100 12.10 5.04 18.62
N VAL A 101 11.61 4.51 19.75
CA VAL A 101 11.95 3.16 20.25
C VAL A 101 11.64 2.07 19.23
N GLN A 102 10.73 2.35 18.30
CA GLN A 102 10.36 1.43 17.23
C GLN A 102 11.52 1.13 16.26
N PHE A 103 12.49 2.04 16.12
CA PHE A 103 13.66 1.83 15.25
C PHE A 103 14.72 0.90 15.87
N VAL A 104 14.61 0.56 17.16
CA VAL A 104 15.49 -0.45 17.79
C VAL A 104 15.35 -1.80 17.11
N ASP A 105 14.15 -2.16 16.63
CA ASP A 105 13.94 -3.41 15.90
C ASP A 105 14.75 -3.46 14.60
N LEU A 106 14.92 -2.34 13.88
CA LEU A 106 15.77 -2.30 12.69
C LEU A 106 17.22 -2.64 13.03
N GLN A 107 17.74 -2.08 14.12
CA GLN A 107 19.11 -2.34 14.58
C GLN A 107 19.29 -3.81 14.96
N ASN A 108 18.33 -4.41 15.68
CA ASN A 108 18.33 -5.83 16.03
C ASN A 108 18.38 -6.75 14.81
N HIS A 109 17.88 -6.28 13.67
CA HIS A 109 17.87 -7.00 12.40
C HIS A 109 18.96 -6.56 11.42
N ASN A 110 19.93 -5.75 11.85
CA ASN A 110 21.02 -5.20 11.03
C ASN A 110 20.53 -4.40 9.80
N ILE A 111 19.38 -3.74 9.93
CA ILE A 111 18.82 -2.87 8.90
C ILE A 111 19.28 -1.44 9.17
N SER A 112 19.98 -0.84 8.21
CA SER A 112 20.46 0.54 8.33
C SER A 112 19.37 1.56 8.00
N LEU A 113 19.17 2.54 8.86
CA LEU A 113 18.30 3.68 8.57
C LEU A 113 19.11 4.73 7.81
N LEU A 114 18.67 5.06 6.60
CA LEU A 114 19.28 6.09 5.76
C LEU A 114 18.63 7.45 6.07
N PRO A 115 19.31 8.58 5.77
CA PRO A 115 18.66 9.89 5.79
C PRO A 115 17.39 9.87 4.96
N HIS A 116 16.35 10.58 5.40
CA HIS A 116 15.11 10.67 4.65
C HIS A 116 15.34 11.38 3.31
N GLY A 117 14.59 10.97 2.30
CA GLY A 117 14.55 11.63 1.00
C GLY A 117 13.73 12.92 1.02
N THR A 118 13.72 13.62 -0.11
CA THR A 118 12.89 14.81 -0.30
C THR A 118 11.40 14.46 -0.27
N SER A 119 10.62 15.22 0.50
CA SER A 119 9.16 15.13 0.51
C SER A 119 8.57 15.47 -0.85
N GLN A 120 7.49 14.78 -1.22
CA GLN A 120 6.70 15.00 -2.43
C GLN A 120 5.28 15.38 -2.05
N GLU A 121 4.61 16.14 -2.91
CA GLU A 121 3.28 16.68 -2.66
C GLU A 121 2.38 16.47 -3.87
N ASP A 122 1.15 16.07 -3.62
CA ASP A 122 0.07 16.02 -4.60
C ASP A 122 -1.23 16.46 -3.91
N PHE A 123 -1.63 17.71 -4.15
CA PHE A 123 -2.83 18.30 -3.54
C PHE A 123 -4.08 18.14 -4.38
N ASP A 124 -4.01 17.35 -5.47
CA ASP A 124 -5.18 17.06 -6.26
C ASP A 124 -6.16 16.20 -5.46
N ASP A 125 -7.44 16.55 -5.57
CA ASP A 125 -8.52 15.73 -5.06
C ASP A 125 -8.55 14.38 -5.80
N PHE A 126 -8.85 13.30 -5.08
CA PHE A 126 -9.11 11.99 -5.67
C PHE A 126 -10.44 11.93 -6.44
N GLY A 127 -11.33 12.91 -6.26
CA GLY A 127 -12.56 13.05 -7.03
C GLY A 127 -13.69 12.10 -6.59
N GLY A 128 -13.71 11.67 -5.34
CA GLY A 128 -14.76 10.78 -4.80
C GLY A 128 -14.84 10.75 -3.28
N ASP A 129 -16.00 10.35 -2.76
CA ASP A 129 -16.33 10.38 -1.31
C ASP A 129 -15.53 9.38 -0.46
N ARG A 130 -14.94 8.37 -1.10
CA ARG A 130 -14.13 7.33 -0.47
C ARG A 130 -13.12 6.79 -1.46
N ILE A 131 -11.88 6.64 -1.01
CA ILE A 131 -10.80 6.06 -1.80
C ILE A 131 -10.37 4.71 -1.23
N ASN A 132 -9.93 3.81 -2.10
CA ASN A 132 -9.37 2.53 -1.70
C ASN A 132 -7.89 2.40 -2.10
N ASP A 133 -7.26 1.29 -1.73
CA ASP A 133 -5.82 1.10 -1.99
C ASP A 133 -5.51 1.09 -3.50
N LEU A 134 -6.39 0.52 -4.34
CA LEU A 134 -6.21 0.54 -5.79
C LEU A 134 -6.14 1.98 -6.36
N GLN A 135 -6.96 2.90 -5.84
CA GLN A 135 -6.92 4.30 -6.24
C GLN A 135 -5.64 5.00 -5.77
N ILE A 136 -5.15 4.65 -4.58
CA ILE A 136 -3.86 5.15 -4.06
C ILE A 136 -2.72 4.65 -4.95
N GLN A 137 -2.67 3.34 -5.24
CA GLN A 137 -1.68 2.74 -6.14
C GLN A 137 -1.68 3.40 -7.52
N GLN A 138 -2.86 3.68 -8.09
CA GLN A 138 -2.99 4.38 -9.38
C GLN A 138 -2.42 5.80 -9.32
N LYS A 139 -2.68 6.55 -8.24
CA LYS A 139 -2.10 7.88 -8.05
C LYS A 139 -0.58 7.81 -7.93
N LEU A 140 -0.04 6.90 -7.13
CA LEU A 140 1.42 6.71 -6.99
C LEU A 140 2.08 6.33 -8.32
N ALA A 141 1.45 5.44 -9.09
CA ALA A 141 1.94 5.08 -10.43
C ALA A 141 1.95 6.29 -11.38
N GLY A 142 0.93 7.15 -11.32
CA GLY A 142 0.87 8.40 -12.09
C GLY A 142 1.95 9.39 -11.67
N MET A 143 2.19 9.57 -10.36
CA MET A 143 3.26 10.44 -9.86
C MET A 143 4.65 9.95 -10.31
N LEU A 144 4.89 8.63 -10.31
CA LEU A 144 6.12 8.05 -10.84
C LEU A 144 6.27 8.25 -12.36
N GLN A 145 5.20 8.05 -13.13
CA GLN A 145 5.21 8.25 -14.58
C GLN A 145 5.50 9.71 -14.97
N ASN A 146 5.02 10.66 -14.16
CA ASN A 146 5.21 12.08 -14.39
C ASN A 146 6.48 12.64 -13.70
N GLU A 147 7.34 11.78 -13.16
CA GLU A 147 8.58 12.15 -12.45
C GLU A 147 8.36 13.07 -11.24
N ALA A 148 7.14 13.10 -10.69
CA ALA A 148 6.78 13.83 -9.47
C ALA A 148 7.22 13.11 -8.19
N MET A 149 7.75 11.88 -8.33
CA MET A 149 8.37 11.11 -7.27
C MET A 149 9.64 10.45 -7.80
N PRO A 150 10.69 10.31 -6.97
CA PRO A 150 11.88 9.57 -7.37
C PRO A 150 11.51 8.13 -7.70
N ALA A 151 12.23 7.50 -8.63
CA ALA A 151 12.01 6.09 -8.98
C ALA A 151 12.36 5.16 -7.80
N PRO A 152 11.60 4.07 -7.58
CA PRO A 152 11.84 3.17 -6.46
C PRO A 152 13.18 2.45 -6.61
N VAL A 153 13.99 2.49 -5.54
CA VAL A 153 15.18 1.65 -5.40
C VAL A 153 15.01 0.67 -4.24
N ALA A 154 15.95 -0.27 -4.10
CA ALA A 154 15.83 -1.37 -3.15
C ALA A 154 15.68 -0.92 -1.68
N SER A 155 16.18 0.26 -1.31
CA SER A 155 16.07 0.83 0.04
C SER A 155 14.85 1.71 0.25
N THR A 156 14.12 2.10 -0.79
CA THR A 156 13.06 3.11 -0.66
C THR A 156 11.78 2.52 -0.11
N VAL A 157 11.20 3.21 0.87
CA VAL A 157 9.80 3.06 1.29
C VAL A 157 9.12 4.41 1.19
N TYR A 158 8.02 4.46 0.44
CA TYR A 158 7.24 5.68 0.29
C TYR A 158 6.19 5.75 1.39
N VAL A 159 6.26 6.76 2.24
CA VAL A 159 5.29 6.96 3.33
C VAL A 159 4.27 7.99 2.89
N ILE A 160 3.06 7.51 2.62
CA ILE A 160 1.97 8.26 2.05
C ILE A 160 1.08 8.79 3.17
N TYR A 161 1.09 10.10 3.36
CA TYR A 161 0.28 10.80 4.35
C TYR A 161 -0.98 11.36 3.68
N LEU A 162 -2.14 10.82 4.03
CA LEU A 162 -3.41 11.28 3.49
C LEU A 162 -3.90 12.52 4.26
N ALA A 163 -4.48 13.48 3.54
CA ALA A 163 -5.06 14.68 4.11
C ALA A 163 -6.34 14.38 4.93
N PRO A 164 -6.77 15.29 5.83
CA PRO A 164 -7.96 15.11 6.68
C PRO A 164 -9.26 14.81 5.93
N ASP A 165 -9.39 15.37 4.73
CA ASP A 165 -10.55 15.24 3.84
C ASP A 165 -10.52 13.95 3.01
N VAL A 166 -9.42 13.21 3.02
CA VAL A 166 -9.27 11.96 2.28
C VAL A 166 -9.79 10.77 3.09
N ASN A 167 -11.01 10.33 2.78
CA ASN A 167 -11.65 9.17 3.39
C ASN A 167 -11.17 7.87 2.73
N SER A 168 -10.11 7.27 3.26
CA SER A 168 -9.55 6.04 2.70
C SER A 168 -10.14 4.74 3.26
N SER A 169 -9.79 3.64 2.60
CA SER A 169 -10.21 2.29 2.95
C SER A 169 -9.25 1.24 2.47
N LEU A 170 -9.32 0.07 3.11
CA LEU A 170 -8.57 -1.11 2.75
C LEU A 170 -9.56 -2.28 2.74
N GLY A 171 -10.11 -2.59 1.56
CA GLY A 171 -11.26 -3.49 1.44
C GLY A 171 -12.42 -3.05 2.36
N ALA A 172 -12.87 -3.96 3.22
CA ALA A 172 -13.95 -3.68 4.18
C ALA A 172 -13.52 -2.87 5.43
N HIS A 173 -12.21 -2.64 5.61
CA HIS A 173 -11.63 -2.05 6.81
C HIS A 173 -11.59 -0.52 6.73
N LYS A 174 -11.72 0.13 7.89
CA LYS A 174 -11.76 1.59 8.04
C LYS A 174 -10.56 2.11 8.84
N PRO A 175 -9.97 3.24 8.41
CA PRO A 175 -8.90 3.89 9.16
C PRO A 175 -9.41 4.37 10.53
N GLY A 176 -8.53 4.38 11.53
CA GLY A 176 -8.82 4.76 12.92
C GLY A 176 -9.63 3.72 13.71
N LYS A 177 -10.43 2.89 13.03
CA LYS A 177 -11.24 1.83 13.66
C LYS A 177 -10.60 0.45 13.56
N ASP A 178 -10.11 0.10 12.38
CA ASP A 178 -9.60 -1.24 12.08
C ASP A 178 -8.07 -1.23 11.87
N TYR A 179 -7.50 -0.10 11.46
CA TYR A 179 -6.07 0.12 11.30
C TYR A 179 -5.69 1.60 11.45
N LEU A 180 -4.44 1.89 11.80
CA LEU A 180 -3.87 3.26 11.85
C LEU A 180 -2.97 3.56 10.65
N ALA A 181 -2.35 2.53 10.10
CA ALA A 181 -1.56 2.57 8.90
C ALA A 181 -1.51 1.17 8.30
N TYR A 182 -1.06 1.04 7.08
CA TYR A 182 -0.74 -0.25 6.49
C TYR A 182 0.45 -0.13 5.55
N HIS A 183 1.08 -1.25 5.25
CA HIS A 183 2.09 -1.31 4.19
C HIS A 183 1.76 -2.40 3.19
N ASN A 184 2.10 -2.11 1.95
CA ASN A 184 1.91 -2.99 0.81
C ASN A 184 3.04 -2.75 -0.21
N PHE A 185 3.07 -3.56 -1.25
CA PHE A 185 3.97 -3.36 -2.37
C PHE A 185 3.26 -3.66 -3.70
N VAL A 186 3.69 -2.94 -4.73
CA VAL A 186 3.24 -3.20 -6.11
C VAL A 186 4.40 -3.18 -7.07
N HIS A 187 4.28 -3.91 -8.16
CA HIS A 187 5.24 -3.85 -9.25
C HIS A 187 4.83 -2.74 -10.21
N VAL A 188 5.65 -1.69 -10.28
CA VAL A 188 5.46 -0.56 -11.20
C VAL A 188 6.68 -0.44 -12.11
N ILE A 189 6.43 -0.36 -13.40
CA ILE A 189 7.48 -0.29 -14.44
C ILE A 189 8.42 -1.51 -14.35
N SER A 190 9.59 -1.36 -13.71
CA SER A 190 10.65 -2.35 -13.61
C SER A 190 11.13 -2.59 -12.18
N ALA A 191 10.42 -2.06 -11.17
CA ALA A 191 10.82 -2.14 -9.77
C ALA A 191 9.62 -2.34 -8.84
N GLU A 192 9.92 -2.81 -7.63
CA GLU A 192 8.95 -2.96 -6.56
C GLU A 192 8.80 -1.63 -5.81
N LEU A 193 7.63 -1.04 -5.90
CA LEU A 193 7.22 0.11 -5.10
C LEU A 193 6.70 -0.39 -3.76
N ARG A 194 7.49 -0.20 -2.69
CA ARG A 194 7.05 -0.46 -1.31
C ARG A 194 6.52 0.81 -0.71
N TYR A 195 5.32 0.77 -0.16
CA TYR A 195 4.69 1.95 0.37
C TYR A 195 3.93 1.67 1.66
N VAL A 196 3.82 2.72 2.45
CA VAL A 196 3.05 2.80 3.68
C VAL A 196 1.95 3.82 3.45
N VAL A 197 0.71 3.50 3.81
CA VAL A 197 -0.38 4.50 3.83
C VAL A 197 -0.72 4.83 5.27
N VAL A 198 -0.67 6.12 5.58
CA VAL A 198 -0.98 6.71 6.89
C VAL A 198 -2.16 7.67 6.71
N PRO A 199 -3.39 7.21 6.98
CA PRO A 199 -4.55 8.09 7.11
C PRO A 199 -4.31 9.26 8.05
N PHE A 200 -5.03 10.36 7.85
CA PHE A 200 -4.99 11.47 8.78
C PHE A 200 -5.51 11.07 10.16
N ASP A 201 -4.79 11.48 11.21
CA ASP A 201 -5.26 11.39 12.59
C ASP A 201 -5.22 12.78 13.22
N ALA A 202 -6.28 13.17 13.93
CA ALA A 202 -6.32 14.46 14.61
C ALA A 202 -5.19 14.62 15.64
N ASN A 203 -4.74 13.51 16.24
CA ASN A 203 -3.58 13.45 17.12
C ASN A 203 -2.29 13.21 16.31
N ALA A 204 -1.46 14.24 16.19
CA ALA A 204 -0.24 14.20 15.40
C ALA A 204 0.79 13.17 15.91
N ASP A 205 0.92 12.99 17.24
CA ASP A 205 1.83 12.01 17.82
C ASP A 205 1.36 10.59 17.52
N HIS A 206 0.04 10.38 17.53
CA HIS A 206 -0.57 9.10 17.18
C HIS A 206 -0.34 8.75 15.70
N GLN A 207 -0.53 9.73 14.81
CA GLN A 207 -0.23 9.59 13.38
C GLN A 207 1.24 9.25 13.13
N ARG A 208 2.14 9.98 13.79
CA ARG A 208 3.59 9.77 13.68
C ARG A 208 3.98 8.38 14.18
N ALA A 209 3.46 7.94 15.33
CA ALA A 209 3.72 6.61 15.88
C ALA A 209 3.25 5.48 14.95
N ALA A 210 2.09 5.66 14.28
CA ALA A 210 1.58 4.71 13.30
C ALA A 210 2.49 4.64 12.05
N ALA A 211 2.96 5.79 11.58
CA ALA A 211 3.90 5.89 10.48
C ALA A 211 5.24 5.21 10.81
N CYS A 212 5.82 5.49 11.99
CA CYS A 212 7.03 4.82 12.48
C CYS A 212 6.85 3.30 12.49
N ARG A 213 5.73 2.82 13.05
CA ARG A 213 5.45 1.38 13.12
C ARG A 213 5.40 0.76 11.74
N ALA A 214 4.62 1.35 10.84
CA ALA A 214 4.44 0.83 9.49
C ALA A 214 5.75 0.84 8.70
N LEU A 215 6.58 1.89 8.82
CA LEU A 215 7.89 1.94 8.17
C LEU A 215 8.81 0.81 8.65
N VAL A 216 8.91 0.61 9.97
CA VAL A 216 9.71 -0.48 10.57
C VAL A 216 9.21 -1.84 10.09
N GLU A 217 7.89 -2.04 10.11
CA GLU A 217 7.26 -3.28 9.67
C GLU A 217 7.47 -3.55 8.18
N THR A 218 7.49 -2.51 7.34
CA THR A 218 7.82 -2.62 5.91
C THR A 218 9.27 -3.06 5.74
N ALA A 219 10.20 -2.51 6.51
CA ALA A 219 11.60 -2.89 6.43
C ALA A 219 11.86 -4.34 6.88
N LEU A 220 11.15 -4.79 7.92
CA LEU A 220 11.23 -6.16 8.44
C LEU A 220 10.49 -7.17 7.56
N ASN A 221 9.41 -6.76 6.89
CA ASN A 221 8.55 -7.65 6.12
C ASN A 221 8.12 -7.04 4.77
N PRO A 222 9.06 -6.64 3.90
CA PRO A 222 8.80 -5.86 2.69
C PRO A 222 7.80 -6.49 1.72
N SER A 223 7.72 -7.83 1.69
CA SER A 223 6.82 -8.57 0.81
C SER A 223 5.65 -9.25 1.55
N GLY A 224 5.45 -8.95 2.85
CA GLY A 224 4.32 -9.50 3.62
C GLY A 224 4.37 -11.02 3.86
N ASN A 225 5.51 -11.68 3.64
CA ASN A 225 5.65 -13.14 3.70
C ASN A 225 6.74 -13.63 4.67
N GLY A 226 7.48 -12.72 5.30
CA GLY A 226 8.57 -13.04 6.23
C GLY A 226 8.16 -13.10 7.69
N TRP A 227 7.28 -12.22 8.14
CA TRP A 227 6.86 -12.15 9.54
C TRP A 227 5.34 -12.19 9.67
N TYR A 228 4.79 -13.26 10.27
CA TYR A 228 3.36 -13.41 10.57
C TYR A 228 3.10 -14.43 11.70
#